data_AF-A0AAW9JPQ9-F1
#
_entry.id   AF-A0AAW9JPQ9-F1
#
_cell.length_a   1.000
_cell.length_b   1.000
_cell.length_c   1.000
_cell.angle_alpha   90.00
_cell.angle_beta   90.00
_cell.angle_gamma   90.00
#
_symmetry.space_group_name_H-M   'P 1'
#
loop_
_entity.id
_entity.type
_entity.pdbx_description
1 polymer ?
#
loop_
_entity_poly.entity_id
_entity_poly.type
_entity_poly.pdbx_seq_one_letter_code
_entity_poly.pdbx_strand_id
1 'polypeptide(L)'
;MKSLGEAIKAGRLKKNMTQQELAEGICTQATISNIEKAGKIPAITLLLAIADRLDIDIDELYYLMGENTTKNGKIMKKVKVLCSQSNHKEAAALLKEINEAELETINEKKEYYYYKGITSLVAFHNFSDALFYFNLSNDTQGEGYISIYDVLGLSGVSIAYSMNDEDEKALVYTERTLNTLDEFVAEGYEKSDTNDIVRTYFNSAKIYSKMKNYEKAVSLSSMGIALQQLDDSMNGLEYLMYEKAYNLQQLEQVTEAEKFYFFAAAMAMMNKNNEVIETVKSDMKLYNVSHFMY
;
A
#
# COMPACT_ATOMS: atom_id res chain seq x y z
N MET A 1 -26.29 16.57 6.90
CA MET A 1 -26.26 15.84 5.61
C MET A 1 -26.26 14.36 5.99
N LYS A 2 -27.10 13.50 5.39
CA LYS A 2 -27.27 12.13 5.87
C LYS A 2 -26.07 11.25 5.46
N SER A 3 -25.59 10.38 6.33
CA SER A 3 -24.58 9.36 5.98
C SER A 3 -25.22 8.14 5.29
N LEU A 4 -24.41 7.27 4.67
CA LEU A 4 -24.89 6.00 4.07
C LEU A 4 -25.70 5.17 5.08
N GLY A 5 -25.17 5.00 6.30
CA GLY A 5 -25.84 4.25 7.37
C GLY A 5 -27.17 4.88 7.80
N GLU A 6 -27.24 6.21 7.84
CA GLU A 6 -28.48 6.94 8.14
C GLU A 6 -29.52 6.81 7.04
N ALA A 7 -29.10 6.79 5.76
CA ALA A 7 -30.00 6.58 4.63
C ALA A 7 -30.57 5.16 4.62
N ILE A 8 -29.73 4.14 4.84
CA ILE A 8 -30.15 2.73 4.96
C ILE A 8 -31.12 2.56 6.13
N LYS A 9 -30.79 3.12 7.31
CA LYS A 9 -31.67 3.09 8.48
C LYS A 9 -33.00 3.79 8.22
N ALA A 10 -32.98 4.96 7.57
CA ALA A 10 -34.19 5.70 7.23
C ALA A 10 -35.06 4.91 6.24
N GLY A 11 -34.48 4.29 5.21
CA GLY A 11 -35.18 3.44 4.26
C GLY A 11 -35.81 2.22 4.94
N ARG A 12 -35.06 1.55 5.82
CA ARG A 12 -35.55 0.41 6.61
C ARG A 12 -36.75 0.79 7.47
N LEU A 13 -36.66 1.90 8.20
CA LEU A 13 -37.74 2.38 9.05
C LEU A 13 -38.96 2.84 8.23
N LYS A 14 -38.75 3.46 7.06
CA LYS A 14 -39.84 3.82 6.13
C LYS A 14 -40.62 2.60 5.64
N LYS A 15 -39.96 1.45 5.52
CA LYS A 15 -40.58 0.16 5.19
C LYS A 15 -41.06 -0.64 6.41
N ASN A 16 -40.96 -0.11 7.63
CA ASN A 16 -41.30 -0.79 8.88
C ASN A 16 -40.55 -2.12 9.11
N MET A 17 -39.33 -2.23 8.60
CA MET A 17 -38.53 -3.45 8.73
C MET A 17 -37.62 -3.40 9.98
N THR A 18 -37.40 -4.54 10.61
CA THR A 18 -36.34 -4.77 11.59
C THR A 18 -35.00 -4.98 10.87
N GLN A 19 -33.89 -4.82 11.61
CA GLN A 19 -32.55 -5.09 11.04
C GLN A 19 -32.37 -6.56 10.64
N GLN A 20 -33.08 -7.47 11.31
CA GLN A 20 -33.08 -8.90 10.99
C GLN A 20 -33.80 -9.18 9.67
N GLU A 21 -34.95 -8.55 9.45
CA GLU A 21 -35.70 -8.67 8.18
C GLU A 21 -34.94 -8.04 7.01
N LEU A 22 -34.22 -6.93 7.22
CA LEU A 22 -33.35 -6.37 6.19
C LEU A 22 -32.21 -7.34 5.86
N ALA A 23 -31.60 -7.96 6.87
CA ALA A 23 -30.47 -8.88 6.73
C ALA A 23 -30.83 -10.22 6.06
N GLU A 24 -32.10 -10.64 6.10
CA GLU A 24 -32.52 -11.99 5.71
C GLU A 24 -32.08 -12.38 4.29
N GLY A 25 -31.33 -13.46 4.18
CA GLY A 25 -30.83 -13.96 2.89
C GLY A 25 -29.77 -13.07 2.20
N ILE A 26 -29.28 -12.00 2.85
CA ILE A 26 -28.22 -11.13 2.29
C ILE A 26 -27.00 -11.00 3.22
N CYS A 27 -27.19 -10.94 4.54
CA CYS A 27 -26.10 -10.87 5.52
C CYS A 27 -26.61 -11.18 6.94
N THR A 28 -25.82 -10.87 7.97
CA THR A 28 -26.25 -11.01 9.38
C THR A 28 -26.88 -9.73 9.90
N GLN A 29 -27.80 -9.83 10.88
CA GLN A 29 -28.38 -8.65 11.55
C GLN A 29 -27.29 -7.74 12.16
N ALA A 30 -26.21 -8.33 12.68
CA ALA A 30 -25.06 -7.58 13.18
C ALA A 30 -24.37 -6.76 12.07
N THR A 31 -24.29 -7.30 10.85
CA THR A 31 -23.74 -6.59 9.68
C THR A 31 -24.59 -5.36 9.34
N ILE A 32 -25.92 -5.50 9.30
CA ILE A 32 -26.84 -4.37 9.11
C ILE A 32 -26.70 -3.35 10.25
N SER A 33 -26.61 -3.79 11.50
CA SER A 33 -26.40 -2.90 12.65
C SER A 33 -25.08 -2.11 12.51
N ASN A 34 -24.00 -2.75 12.05
CA ASN A 34 -22.71 -2.09 11.86
C ASN A 34 -22.74 -1.10 10.69
N ILE A 35 -23.42 -1.41 9.59
CA ILE A 35 -23.62 -0.49 8.47
C ILE A 35 -24.42 0.74 8.94
N GLU A 36 -25.51 0.54 9.68
CA GLU A 36 -26.37 1.64 10.16
C GLU A 36 -25.73 2.51 11.25
N LYS A 37 -24.80 1.97 12.05
CA LYS A 37 -24.19 2.69 13.19
C LYS A 37 -22.79 3.23 12.91
N ALA A 38 -21.95 2.45 12.24
CA ALA A 38 -20.52 2.73 12.09
C ALA A 38 -20.14 3.21 10.69
N GLY A 39 -21.12 3.38 9.79
CA GLY A 39 -20.86 3.86 8.43
C GLY A 39 -19.97 2.94 7.59
N LYS A 40 -19.80 1.67 8.01
CA LYS A 40 -18.99 0.67 7.30
C LYS A 40 -19.50 0.55 5.88
N ILE A 41 -18.63 0.83 4.91
CA ILE A 41 -18.94 0.68 3.49
C ILE A 41 -19.04 -0.84 3.20
N PRO A 42 -20.22 -1.36 2.83
CA PRO A 42 -20.36 -2.78 2.49
C PRO A 42 -19.74 -3.06 1.11
N ALA A 43 -19.43 -4.32 0.85
CA ALA A 43 -19.10 -4.76 -0.51
C ALA A 43 -20.23 -4.38 -1.48
N ILE A 44 -19.89 -4.05 -2.73
CA ILE A 44 -20.85 -3.58 -3.75
C ILE A 44 -22.03 -4.56 -3.93
N THR A 45 -21.78 -5.86 -3.81
CA THR A 45 -22.80 -6.91 -3.90
C THR A 45 -23.82 -6.84 -2.77
N LEU A 46 -23.37 -6.60 -1.54
CA LEU A 46 -24.23 -6.39 -0.39
C LEU A 46 -24.96 -5.05 -0.48
N LEU A 47 -24.30 -4.00 -0.98
CA LEU A 47 -24.94 -2.70 -1.17
C LEU A 47 -26.10 -2.78 -2.17
N LEU A 48 -25.90 -3.44 -3.31
CA LEU A 48 -26.94 -3.66 -4.32
C LEU A 48 -28.13 -4.42 -3.73
N ALA A 49 -27.87 -5.46 -2.94
CA ALA A 49 -28.92 -6.25 -2.30
C ALA A 49 -29.72 -5.45 -1.24
N ILE A 50 -29.06 -4.56 -0.50
CA ILE A 50 -29.71 -3.64 0.44
C ILE A 50 -30.53 -2.59 -0.32
N ALA A 51 -29.96 -2.00 -1.38
CA ALA A 51 -30.61 -0.98 -2.20
C ALA A 51 -31.92 -1.49 -2.81
N ASP A 52 -31.85 -2.66 -3.45
CA ASP A 52 -32.99 -3.36 -4.04
C ASP A 52 -34.08 -3.62 -2.99
N ARG A 53 -33.71 -4.17 -1.83
CA ARG A 53 -34.68 -4.46 -0.76
C ARG A 53 -35.34 -3.22 -0.19
N LEU A 54 -34.64 -2.09 -0.15
CA LEU A 54 -35.16 -0.83 0.40
C LEU A 54 -35.85 0.05 -0.65
N ASP A 55 -35.90 -0.36 -1.92
CA ASP A 55 -36.31 0.47 -3.07
C ASP A 55 -35.60 1.84 -3.07
N ILE A 56 -34.29 1.84 -2.78
CA ILE A 56 -33.45 3.04 -2.86
C ILE A 56 -32.65 2.96 -4.14
N ASP A 57 -32.57 4.06 -4.87
CA ASP A 57 -31.70 4.17 -6.03
C ASP A 57 -30.24 3.89 -5.61
N ILE A 58 -29.58 2.96 -6.29
CA ILE A 58 -28.19 2.64 -6.00
C ILE A 58 -27.30 3.86 -6.21
N ASP A 59 -27.64 4.75 -7.15
CA ASP A 59 -26.89 5.97 -7.40
C ASP A 59 -26.99 6.95 -6.22
N GLU A 60 -28.14 6.97 -5.51
CA GLU A 60 -28.31 7.74 -4.27
C GLU A 60 -27.42 7.19 -3.16
N LEU A 61 -27.40 5.87 -2.94
CA LEU A 61 -26.51 5.25 -1.96
C LEU A 61 -25.04 5.42 -2.34
N TYR A 62 -24.71 5.30 -3.62
CA TYR A 62 -23.35 5.47 -4.14
C TYR A 62 -22.84 6.90 -3.98
N TYR A 63 -23.69 7.89 -4.22
CA TYR A 63 -23.39 9.30 -3.96
C TYR A 63 -23.10 9.55 -2.48
N LEU A 64 -23.86 8.93 -1.56
CA LEU A 64 -23.62 9.01 -0.12
C LEU A 64 -22.32 8.30 0.33
N MET A 65 -21.82 7.35 -0.47
CA MET A 65 -20.48 6.76 -0.32
C MET A 65 -19.38 7.67 -0.89
N GLY A 66 -19.65 8.34 -2.01
CA GLY A 66 -18.69 9.17 -2.75
C GLY A 66 -18.49 10.58 -2.21
N GLU A 67 -19.54 11.19 -1.63
CA GLU A 67 -19.50 12.58 -1.13
C GLU A 67 -18.93 12.74 0.28
N ASN A 68 -18.96 11.70 1.10
CA ASN A 68 -18.38 11.76 2.44
C ASN A 68 -16.87 11.48 2.46
N THR A 69 -16.13 11.94 1.44
CA THR A 69 -14.70 12.18 1.71
C THR A 69 -14.64 13.43 2.58
N THR A 70 -14.47 13.20 3.88
CA THR A 70 -14.14 14.25 4.85
C THR A 70 -13.04 15.15 4.28
N LYS A 71 -12.94 16.40 4.76
CA LYS A 71 -11.83 17.28 4.35
C LYS A 71 -10.49 16.55 4.45
N ASN A 72 -10.30 15.81 5.54
CA ASN A 72 -9.14 14.95 5.78
C ASN A 72 -8.98 13.87 4.70
N GLY A 73 -10.03 13.12 4.36
CA GLY A 73 -9.98 12.09 3.31
C GLY A 73 -9.60 12.64 1.94
N LYS A 74 -10.07 13.85 1.58
CA LYS A 74 -9.65 14.52 0.32
C LYS A 74 -8.18 14.92 0.35
N ILE A 75 -7.71 15.43 1.49
CA ILE A 75 -6.30 15.77 1.69
C ILE A 75 -5.44 14.49 1.60
N MET A 76 -5.86 13.41 2.25
CA MET A 76 -5.11 12.16 2.28
C MET A 76 -4.94 11.54 0.89
N LYS A 77 -6.00 11.54 0.07
CA LYS A 77 -5.91 11.11 -1.34
C LYS A 77 -4.87 11.92 -2.12
N LYS A 78 -4.80 13.24 -1.91
CA LYS A 78 -3.78 14.09 -2.53
C LYS A 78 -2.37 13.79 -2.00
N VAL A 79 -2.23 13.58 -0.68
CA VAL A 79 -0.97 13.18 -0.05
C VAL A 79 -0.44 11.87 -0.64
N LYS A 80 -1.29 10.85 -0.83
CA LYS A 80 -0.93 9.58 -1.48
C LYS A 80 -0.38 9.80 -2.89
N VAL A 81 -1.08 10.60 -3.70
CA VAL A 81 -0.64 10.94 -5.07
C VAL A 81 0.69 11.68 -5.06
N LEU A 82 0.85 12.71 -4.23
CA LEU A 82 2.10 13.46 -4.15
C LEU A 82 3.27 12.58 -3.71
N CYS A 83 3.07 11.69 -2.73
CA CYS A 83 4.09 10.74 -2.31
C CYS A 83 4.47 9.76 -3.44
N SER A 84 3.51 9.29 -4.25
CA SER A 84 3.80 8.43 -5.41
C SER A 84 4.59 9.14 -6.53
N GLN A 85 4.52 10.48 -6.56
CA GLN A 85 5.25 11.33 -7.52
C GLN A 85 6.55 11.89 -6.92
N SER A 86 6.99 11.36 -5.79
CA SER A 86 8.16 11.83 -5.03
C SER A 86 8.08 13.27 -4.53
N ASN A 87 6.90 13.90 -4.55
CA ASN A 87 6.64 15.26 -4.06
C ASN A 87 6.40 15.29 -2.54
N HIS A 88 7.33 14.72 -1.77
CA HIS A 88 7.17 14.50 -0.33
C HIS A 88 7.10 15.80 0.49
N LYS A 89 7.75 16.88 0.04
CA LYS A 89 7.68 18.20 0.72
C LYS A 89 6.29 18.82 0.64
N GLU A 90 5.64 18.69 -0.51
CA GLU A 90 4.28 19.19 -0.73
C GLU A 90 3.26 18.34 0.03
N ALA A 91 3.44 17.02 0.02
CA ALA A 91 2.66 16.10 0.84
C ALA A 91 2.76 16.45 2.34
N ALA A 92 3.96 16.75 2.84
CA ALA A 92 4.17 17.19 4.22
C ALA A 92 3.46 18.51 4.56
N ALA A 93 3.37 19.43 3.61
CA ALA A 93 2.64 20.68 3.81
C ALA A 93 1.13 20.43 3.94
N LEU A 94 0.56 19.59 3.08
CA LEU A 94 -0.86 19.22 3.14
C LEU A 94 -1.23 18.46 4.42
N LEU A 95 -0.36 17.60 4.93
CA LEU A 95 -0.59 16.88 6.19
C LEU A 95 -0.82 17.82 7.39
N LYS A 96 -0.29 19.06 7.34
CA LYS A 96 -0.52 20.06 8.41
C LYS A 96 -1.94 20.62 8.42
N GLU A 97 -2.69 20.46 7.34
CA GLU A 97 -4.08 20.91 7.24
C GLU A 97 -5.09 19.89 7.78
N ILE A 98 -4.62 18.67 8.09
CA ILE A 98 -5.43 17.59 8.68
C ILE A 98 -5.60 17.88 10.17
N ASN A 99 -6.85 17.89 10.62
CA ASN A 99 -7.17 17.88 12.03
C ASN A 99 -7.21 16.42 12.51
N GLU A 100 -6.20 16.01 13.28
CA GLU A 100 -6.05 14.63 13.79
C GLU A 100 -7.26 14.18 14.63
N ALA A 101 -7.91 15.11 15.35
CA ALA A 101 -9.10 14.82 16.15
C ALA A 101 -10.34 14.46 15.31
N GLU A 102 -10.32 14.79 14.01
CA GLU A 102 -11.37 14.47 13.05
C GLU A 102 -11.08 13.17 12.26
N LEU A 103 -10.04 12.41 12.63
CA LEU A 103 -9.81 11.07 12.08
C LEU A 103 -10.67 10.06 12.85
N GLU A 104 -11.68 9.51 12.18
CA GLU A 104 -12.74 8.73 12.82
C GLU A 104 -12.35 7.26 12.97
N THR A 105 -11.71 6.70 11.94
CA THR A 105 -11.34 5.29 11.90
C THR A 105 -9.89 5.06 12.35
N ILE A 106 -9.58 3.83 12.79
CA ILE A 106 -8.20 3.45 13.11
C ILE A 106 -7.37 3.44 11.84
N ASN A 107 -7.91 2.92 10.74
CA ASN A 107 -7.21 2.92 9.46
C ASN A 107 -6.83 4.33 8.96
N GLU A 108 -7.71 5.34 9.10
CA GLU A 108 -7.37 6.74 8.78
C GLU A 108 -6.23 7.29 9.65
N LYS A 109 -6.19 6.91 10.93
CA LYS A 109 -5.09 7.31 11.83
C LYS A 109 -3.77 6.64 11.44
N LYS A 110 -3.80 5.33 11.14
CA LYS A 110 -2.62 4.61 10.65
C LYS A 110 -2.10 5.21 9.35
N GLU A 111 -2.99 5.46 8.40
CA GLU A 111 -2.67 6.14 7.14
C GLU A 111 -2.00 7.50 7.38
N TYR A 112 -2.61 8.33 8.22
CA TYR A 112 -2.08 9.65 8.55
C TYR A 112 -0.68 9.58 9.16
N TYR A 113 -0.47 8.72 10.15
CA TYR A 113 0.84 8.56 10.79
C TYR A 113 1.87 7.96 9.84
N TYR A 114 1.50 6.98 9.02
CA TYR A 114 2.37 6.46 7.97
C TYR A 114 2.86 7.59 7.04
N TYR A 115 1.96 8.46 6.57
CA TYR A 115 2.36 9.57 5.70
C TYR A 115 3.19 10.64 6.41
N LYS A 116 2.97 10.89 7.71
CA LYS A 116 3.88 11.72 8.51
C LYS A 116 5.27 11.08 8.64
N GLY A 117 5.33 9.77 8.80
CA GLY A 117 6.59 9.02 8.86
C GLY A 117 7.37 9.10 7.56
N ILE A 118 6.74 8.75 6.43
CA ILE A 118 7.42 8.73 5.12
C ILE A 118 7.86 10.12 4.66
N THR A 119 7.07 11.16 4.92
CA THR A 119 7.46 12.53 4.57
C THR A 119 8.59 13.03 5.47
N SER A 120 8.59 12.69 6.76
CA SER A 120 9.71 12.99 7.67
C SER A 120 11.00 12.32 7.22
N LEU A 121 10.91 11.06 6.80
CA LEU A 121 12.05 10.26 6.33
C LEU A 121 12.61 10.79 5.01
N VAL A 122 11.78 10.89 3.97
CA VAL A 122 12.25 11.14 2.59
C VAL A 122 12.41 12.62 2.29
N ALA A 123 11.54 13.49 2.80
CA ALA A 123 11.61 14.92 2.49
C ALA A 123 12.65 15.66 3.31
N PHE A 124 12.87 15.22 4.56
CA PHE A 124 13.63 15.96 5.55
C PHE A 124 14.76 15.17 6.20
N HIS A 125 14.90 13.87 5.89
CA HIS A 125 15.90 12.98 6.52
C HIS A 125 15.86 13.02 8.06
N ASN A 126 14.66 13.24 8.62
CA ASN A 126 14.46 13.25 10.07
C ASN A 126 14.07 11.84 10.54
N PHE A 127 15.09 11.03 10.82
CA PHE A 127 14.92 9.63 11.23
C PHE A 127 14.17 9.47 12.53
N SER A 128 14.38 10.37 13.51
CA SER A 128 13.70 10.31 14.81
C SER A 128 12.19 10.48 14.66
N ASP A 129 11.75 11.51 13.93
CA ASP A 129 10.32 11.74 13.70
C ASP A 129 9.72 10.65 12.82
N ALA A 130 10.47 10.18 11.81
CA ALA A 130 10.02 9.07 10.96
C ALA A 130 9.72 7.81 11.79
N LEU A 131 10.69 7.38 12.61
CA LEU A 131 10.55 6.23 13.50
C LEU A 131 9.39 6.42 14.49
N PHE A 132 9.25 7.61 15.06
CA PHE A 132 8.14 7.93 15.97
C PHE A 132 6.78 7.73 15.28
N TYR A 133 6.57 8.31 14.10
CA TYR A 133 5.29 8.21 13.40
C TYR A 133 5.00 6.82 12.83
N PHE A 134 6.01 6.08 12.36
CA PHE A 134 5.80 4.70 11.94
C PHE A 134 5.37 3.82 13.13
N ASN A 135 6.04 3.94 14.28
CA ASN A 135 5.62 3.22 15.48
C ASN A 135 4.22 3.64 15.95
N LEU A 136 3.87 4.93 15.86
CA LEU A 136 2.53 5.40 16.19
C LEU A 136 1.45 4.81 15.26
N SER A 137 1.75 4.65 13.97
CA SER A 137 0.89 3.92 13.02
C SER A 137 0.68 2.47 13.47
N ASN A 138 1.76 1.75 13.79
CA ASN A 138 1.69 0.35 14.19
C ASN A 138 1.02 0.14 15.57
N ASP A 139 1.23 1.05 16.52
CA ASP A 139 0.70 0.98 17.88
C ASP A 139 -0.78 1.41 17.97
N THR A 140 -1.33 1.99 16.91
CA THR A 140 -2.76 2.35 16.87
C THR A 140 -3.62 1.08 16.83
N GLN A 141 -4.07 0.64 18.01
CA GLN A 141 -4.87 -0.59 18.20
C GLN A 141 -6.35 -0.40 17.86
N GLY A 142 -7.03 -1.48 17.45
CA GLY A 142 -8.48 -1.63 17.70
C GLY A 142 -9.37 -2.18 16.60
N GLU A 143 -8.85 -2.74 15.51
CA GLU A 143 -9.72 -3.23 14.42
C GLU A 143 -9.82 -4.76 14.26
N GLY A 144 -9.01 -5.55 14.97
CA GLY A 144 -9.11 -7.01 14.94
C GLY A 144 -8.77 -7.64 13.58
N TYR A 145 -8.14 -6.87 12.69
CA TYR A 145 -7.57 -7.28 11.40
C TYR A 145 -6.26 -6.52 11.16
N ILE A 146 -5.41 -7.01 10.25
CA ILE A 146 -4.14 -6.36 9.88
C ILE A 146 -4.40 -5.31 8.80
N SER A 147 -3.99 -4.06 9.02
CA SER A 147 -4.06 -3.02 7.98
C SER A 147 -2.82 -3.07 7.09
N ILE A 148 -2.94 -2.69 5.82
CA ILE A 148 -1.78 -2.45 4.95
C ILE A 148 -0.78 -1.46 5.58
N TYR A 149 -1.26 -0.50 6.37
CA TYR A 149 -0.40 0.46 7.08
C TYR A 149 0.39 -0.16 8.23
N ASP A 150 0.02 -1.36 8.70
CA ASP A 150 0.85 -2.12 9.63
C ASP A 150 2.11 -2.64 8.94
N VAL A 151 1.93 -3.20 7.74
CA VAL A 151 3.03 -3.64 6.88
C VAL A 151 3.90 -2.46 6.47
N LEU A 152 3.29 -1.38 5.96
CA LEU A 152 4.01 -0.21 5.47
C LEU A 152 4.73 0.56 6.59
N GLY A 153 4.17 0.60 7.80
CA GLY A 153 4.82 1.19 8.98
C GLY A 153 6.10 0.46 9.34
N LEU A 154 6.05 -0.88 9.44
CA LEU A 154 7.24 -1.71 9.71
C LEU A 154 8.28 -1.59 8.59
N SER A 155 7.84 -1.57 7.33
CA SER A 155 8.72 -1.34 6.18
C SER A 155 9.40 0.01 6.27
N GLY A 156 8.67 1.07 6.66
CA GLY A 156 9.20 2.41 6.89
C GLY A 156 10.27 2.44 7.98
N VAL A 157 10.08 1.73 9.09
CA VAL A 157 11.08 1.59 10.16
C VAL A 157 12.36 0.91 9.65
N SER A 158 12.22 -0.19 8.91
CA SER A 158 13.36 -0.88 8.29
C SER A 158 14.18 0.05 7.39
N ILE A 159 13.50 0.80 6.50
CA ILE A 159 14.14 1.76 5.59
C ILE A 159 14.84 2.86 6.37
N ALA A 160 14.19 3.40 7.42
CA ALA A 160 14.80 4.43 8.26
C ALA A 160 16.11 3.96 8.92
N TYR A 161 16.14 2.74 9.47
CA TYR A 161 17.37 2.19 10.01
C TYR A 161 18.43 1.95 8.94
N SER A 162 18.06 1.44 7.77
CA SER A 162 19.04 1.19 6.70
C SER A 162 19.62 2.49 6.12
N MET A 163 18.82 3.56 6.02
CA MET A 163 19.27 4.89 5.62
C MET A 163 20.15 5.56 6.68
N ASN A 164 20.08 5.11 7.93
CA ASN A 164 20.94 5.55 9.04
C ASN A 164 22.14 4.60 9.29
N ASP A 165 22.43 3.71 8.33
CA ASP A 165 23.51 2.71 8.39
C ASP A 165 23.42 1.73 9.57
N GLU A 166 22.22 1.55 10.14
CA GLU A 166 21.93 0.61 11.22
C GLU A 166 21.36 -0.70 10.66
N ASP A 167 22.14 -1.36 9.80
CA ASP A 167 21.64 -2.43 8.95
C ASP A 167 21.14 -3.69 9.68
N GLU A 168 21.74 -4.04 10.82
CA GLU A 168 21.25 -5.15 11.65
C GLU A 168 19.83 -4.89 12.16
N LYS A 169 19.54 -3.64 12.54
CA LYS A 169 18.19 -3.23 12.96
C LYS A 169 17.24 -3.21 11.77
N ALA A 170 17.69 -2.70 10.62
CA ALA A 170 16.91 -2.71 9.40
C ALA A 170 16.45 -4.13 9.05
N LEU A 171 17.36 -5.12 9.13
CA LEU A 171 17.05 -6.52 8.87
C LEU A 171 15.98 -7.08 9.83
N VAL A 172 16.09 -6.82 11.13
CA VAL A 172 15.07 -7.24 12.13
C VAL A 172 13.69 -6.71 11.76
N TYR A 173 13.58 -5.43 11.35
CA TYR A 173 12.29 -4.85 10.95
C TYR A 173 11.83 -5.33 9.56
N THR A 174 12.75 -5.67 8.66
CA THR A 174 12.40 -6.33 7.38
C THR A 174 11.77 -7.70 7.62
N GLU A 175 12.32 -8.51 8.51
CA GLU A 175 11.75 -9.82 8.86
C GLU A 175 10.35 -9.68 9.46
N ARG A 176 10.16 -8.73 10.37
CA ARG A 176 8.83 -8.40 10.92
C ARG A 176 7.86 -7.94 9.83
N THR A 177 8.33 -7.10 8.92
CA THR A 177 7.53 -6.62 7.78
C THR A 177 7.03 -7.78 6.93
N LEU A 178 7.89 -8.74 6.60
CA LEU A 178 7.53 -9.90 5.78
C LEU A 178 6.55 -10.83 6.50
N ASN A 179 6.75 -11.09 7.80
CA ASN A 179 5.83 -11.90 8.58
C ASN A 179 4.43 -11.26 8.64
N THR A 180 4.35 -9.96 8.92
CA THR A 180 3.07 -9.23 8.94
C THR A 180 2.44 -9.13 7.55
N LEU A 181 3.26 -9.04 6.48
CA LEU A 181 2.76 -9.07 5.11
C LEU A 181 2.15 -10.43 4.76
N ASP A 182 2.79 -11.53 5.17
CA ASP A 182 2.27 -12.88 4.92
C ASP A 182 0.91 -13.08 5.62
N GLU A 183 0.77 -12.60 6.86
CA GLU A 183 -0.51 -12.60 7.60
C GLU A 183 -1.57 -11.73 6.91
N PHE A 184 -1.22 -10.49 6.52
CA PHE A 184 -2.10 -9.58 5.79
C PHE A 184 -2.61 -10.20 4.48
N VAL A 185 -1.71 -10.80 3.69
CA VAL A 185 -2.08 -11.45 2.42
C VAL A 185 -2.96 -12.67 2.66
N ALA A 186 -2.73 -13.44 3.73
CA ALA A 186 -3.53 -14.60 4.08
C ALA A 186 -4.97 -14.24 4.52
N GLU A 187 -5.18 -13.06 5.13
CA GLU A 187 -6.52 -12.53 5.44
C GLU A 187 -7.30 -12.09 4.18
N GLY A 188 -6.59 -11.89 3.07
CA GLY A 188 -7.14 -11.38 1.82
C GLY A 188 -7.05 -9.85 1.76
N TYR A 189 -6.52 -9.33 0.65
CA TYR A 189 -6.28 -7.90 0.45
C TYR A 189 -7.09 -7.36 -0.75
N GLU A 190 -7.24 -6.03 -0.80
CA GLU A 190 -7.92 -5.37 -1.92
C GLU A 190 -6.95 -5.12 -3.08
N LYS A 191 -7.43 -5.11 -4.33
CA LYS A 191 -6.60 -4.78 -5.50
C LYS A 191 -5.90 -3.39 -5.39
N SER A 192 -6.48 -2.48 -4.61
CA SER A 192 -5.89 -1.18 -4.28
C SER A 192 -4.56 -1.29 -3.50
N ASP A 193 -4.34 -2.39 -2.77
CA ASP A 193 -3.16 -2.65 -1.95
C ASP A 193 -2.00 -3.29 -2.73
N THR A 194 -2.25 -3.83 -3.94
CA THR A 194 -1.23 -4.53 -4.75
C THR A 194 0.04 -3.73 -4.89
N ASN A 195 -0.04 -2.43 -5.21
CA ASN A 195 1.15 -1.60 -5.39
C ASN A 195 1.95 -1.43 -4.08
N ASP A 196 1.24 -1.37 -2.94
CA ASP A 196 1.84 -1.23 -1.63
C ASP A 196 2.53 -2.55 -1.19
N ILE A 197 1.96 -3.70 -1.52
CA ILE A 197 2.57 -5.03 -1.34
C ILE A 197 3.83 -5.20 -2.20
N VAL A 198 3.73 -4.87 -3.50
CA VAL A 198 4.85 -4.96 -4.45
C VAL A 198 6.02 -4.09 -4.00
N ARG A 199 5.73 -2.85 -3.57
CA ARG A 199 6.74 -1.95 -3.01
C ARG A 199 7.39 -2.51 -1.75
N THR A 200 6.61 -3.21 -0.91
CA THR A 200 7.12 -3.88 0.29
C THR A 200 8.10 -5.01 -0.07
N TYR A 201 7.80 -5.80 -1.09
CA TYR A 201 8.73 -6.81 -1.61
C TYR A 201 10.01 -6.18 -2.16
N PHE A 202 9.90 -5.10 -2.95
CA PHE A 202 11.06 -4.38 -3.47
C PHE A 202 11.95 -3.83 -2.35
N ASN A 203 11.37 -3.13 -1.38
CA ASN A 203 12.11 -2.55 -0.26
C ASN A 203 12.82 -3.65 0.55
N SER A 204 12.11 -4.75 0.84
CA SER A 204 12.69 -5.89 1.55
C SER A 204 13.83 -6.54 0.77
N ALA A 205 13.67 -6.71 -0.55
CA ALA A 205 14.70 -7.27 -1.42
C ALA A 205 15.98 -6.41 -1.39
N LYS A 206 15.83 -5.08 -1.45
CA LYS A 206 16.95 -4.14 -1.39
C LYS A 206 17.71 -4.22 -0.07
N ILE A 207 17.03 -4.42 1.06
CA ILE A 207 17.68 -4.64 2.35
C ILE A 207 18.46 -5.95 2.36
N TYR A 208 17.87 -7.07 1.90
CA TYR A 208 18.58 -8.34 1.83
C TYR A 208 19.77 -8.31 0.86
N SER A 209 19.64 -7.58 -0.25
CA SER A 209 20.71 -7.31 -1.22
C SER A 209 21.87 -6.55 -0.58
N LYS A 210 21.59 -5.47 0.18
CA LYS A 210 22.61 -4.76 0.98
C LYS A 210 23.31 -5.70 1.97
N MET A 211 22.56 -6.63 2.55
CA MET A 211 23.07 -7.66 3.48
C MET A 211 23.73 -8.86 2.80
N LYS A 212 23.87 -8.82 1.46
CA LYS A 212 24.46 -9.88 0.64
C LYS A 212 23.73 -11.23 0.71
N ASN A 213 22.48 -11.23 1.16
CA ASN A 213 21.60 -12.38 1.06
C ASN A 213 20.86 -12.32 -0.28
N TYR A 214 21.62 -12.61 -1.33
CA TYR A 214 21.18 -12.41 -2.70
C TYR A 214 20.06 -13.38 -3.09
N GLU A 215 20.03 -14.59 -2.55
CA GLU A 215 18.97 -15.57 -2.80
C GLU A 215 17.62 -15.06 -2.29
N LYS A 216 17.57 -14.49 -1.08
CA LYS A 216 16.33 -13.93 -0.53
C LYS A 216 15.89 -12.70 -1.31
N ALA A 217 16.84 -11.85 -1.73
CA ALA A 217 16.54 -10.69 -2.57
C ALA A 217 15.97 -11.09 -3.95
N VAL A 218 16.51 -12.12 -4.60
CA VAL A 218 15.97 -12.69 -5.84
C VAL A 218 14.56 -13.25 -5.63
N SER A 219 14.34 -13.98 -4.52
CA SER A 219 13.03 -14.57 -4.19
C SER A 219 11.97 -13.49 -4.01
N LEU A 220 12.23 -12.46 -3.18
CA LEU A 220 11.31 -11.35 -2.93
C LEU A 220 11.03 -10.54 -4.19
N SER A 221 12.07 -10.25 -4.98
CA SER A 221 11.90 -9.56 -6.26
C SER A 221 11.02 -10.35 -7.23
N SER A 222 11.16 -11.68 -7.23
CA SER A 222 10.34 -12.58 -8.05
C SER A 222 8.87 -12.61 -7.59
N MET A 223 8.63 -12.57 -6.27
CA MET A 223 7.26 -12.50 -5.72
C MET A 223 6.56 -11.21 -6.16
N GLY A 224 7.25 -10.06 -6.08
CA GLY A 224 6.72 -8.78 -6.56
C GLY A 224 6.39 -8.79 -8.05
N ILE A 225 7.29 -9.32 -8.89
CA ILE A 225 7.08 -9.43 -10.35
C ILE A 225 5.87 -10.33 -10.66
N ALA A 226 5.78 -11.49 -10.02
CA ALA A 226 4.68 -12.44 -10.23
C ALA A 226 3.32 -11.82 -9.85
N LEU A 227 3.27 -11.09 -8.73
CA LEU A 227 2.06 -10.42 -8.28
C LEU A 227 1.59 -9.37 -9.30
N GLN A 228 2.50 -8.56 -9.85
CA GLN A 228 2.13 -7.56 -10.86
C GLN A 228 1.61 -8.16 -12.17
N GLN A 229 2.19 -9.29 -12.59
CA GLN A 229 1.73 -10.01 -13.78
C GLN A 229 0.31 -10.57 -13.60
N LEU A 230 -0.07 -10.99 -12.40
CA LEU A 230 -1.43 -11.45 -12.11
C LEU A 230 -2.45 -10.31 -12.13
N ASP A 231 -2.04 -9.09 -11.76
CA ASP A 231 -2.91 -7.93 -11.64
C ASP A 231 -3.00 -7.05 -12.92
N ASP A 232 -2.32 -7.46 -14.00
CA ASP A 232 -2.12 -6.71 -15.24
C ASP A 232 -1.55 -5.29 -14.98
N SER A 233 -0.74 -5.15 -13.94
CA SER A 233 -0.08 -3.89 -13.55
C SER A 233 1.40 -3.91 -13.93
N MET A 234 1.96 -2.75 -14.25
CA MET A 234 3.37 -2.59 -14.62
C MET A 234 4.13 -1.58 -13.76
N ASN A 235 3.53 -1.13 -12.65
CA ASN A 235 4.04 -0.03 -11.85
C ASN A 235 5.32 -0.39 -11.08
N GLY A 236 6.48 0.11 -11.48
CA GLY A 236 7.73 -0.14 -10.78
C GLY A 236 8.33 -1.53 -11.03
N LEU A 237 7.87 -2.24 -12.07
CA LEU A 237 8.49 -3.48 -12.53
C LEU A 237 9.97 -3.29 -12.85
N GLU A 238 10.37 -2.12 -13.36
CA GLU A 238 11.75 -1.82 -13.70
C GLU A 238 12.67 -1.91 -12.47
N TYR A 239 12.18 -1.51 -11.29
CA TYR A 239 12.95 -1.57 -10.04
C TYR A 239 13.12 -3.00 -9.56
N LEU A 240 12.05 -3.79 -9.57
CA LEU A 240 12.10 -5.21 -9.19
C LEU A 240 12.94 -6.05 -10.16
N MET A 241 12.81 -5.79 -11.46
CA MET A 241 13.60 -6.48 -12.49
C MET A 241 15.08 -6.14 -12.35
N TYR A 242 15.42 -4.87 -12.13
CA TYR A 242 16.81 -4.47 -11.85
C TYR A 242 17.34 -5.13 -10.58
N GLU A 243 16.61 -5.06 -9.48
CA GLU A 243 17.03 -5.65 -8.21
C GLU A 243 17.26 -7.16 -8.37
N LYS A 244 16.34 -7.86 -9.06
CA LYS A 244 16.53 -9.28 -9.38
C LYS A 244 17.77 -9.53 -10.23
N ALA A 245 18.00 -8.73 -11.27
CA ALA A 245 19.16 -8.87 -12.15
C ALA A 245 20.47 -8.70 -11.40
N TYR A 246 20.57 -7.65 -10.57
CA TYR A 246 21.74 -7.39 -9.75
C TYR A 246 22.04 -8.57 -8.83
N ASN A 247 21.05 -9.07 -8.09
CA ASN A 247 21.26 -10.16 -7.16
C ASN A 247 21.57 -11.50 -7.87
N LEU A 248 20.98 -11.77 -9.04
CA LEU A 248 21.35 -12.93 -9.87
C LEU A 248 22.79 -12.84 -10.36
N GLN A 249 23.26 -11.64 -10.72
CA GLN A 249 24.64 -11.40 -11.11
C GLN A 249 25.61 -11.68 -9.97
N GLN A 250 25.28 -11.26 -8.74
CA GLN A 250 26.09 -11.55 -7.56
C GLN A 250 26.13 -13.05 -7.22
N LEU A 251 25.11 -13.81 -7.62
CA LEU A 251 25.04 -15.27 -7.51
C LEU A 251 25.68 -16.02 -8.68
N GLU A 252 26.37 -15.30 -9.58
CA GLU A 252 26.99 -15.85 -10.79
C GLU A 252 25.99 -16.54 -11.75
N GLN A 253 24.69 -16.24 -11.62
CA GLN A 253 23.64 -16.72 -12.53
C GLN A 253 23.53 -15.81 -13.76
N VAL A 254 24.65 -15.65 -14.46
CA VAL A 254 24.87 -14.59 -15.47
C VAL A 254 23.77 -14.58 -16.53
N THR A 255 23.45 -15.72 -17.18
CA THR A 255 22.46 -15.76 -18.26
C THR A 255 21.08 -15.23 -17.84
N GLU A 256 20.62 -15.56 -16.63
CA GLU A 256 19.33 -15.07 -16.15
C GLU A 256 19.42 -13.61 -15.69
N ALA A 257 20.57 -13.19 -15.14
CA ALA A 257 20.84 -11.79 -14.81
C ALA A 257 20.80 -10.90 -16.06
N GLU A 258 21.47 -11.27 -17.15
CA GLU A 258 21.46 -10.52 -18.42
C GLU A 258 20.03 -10.30 -18.94
N LYS A 259 19.20 -11.34 -18.87
CA LYS A 259 17.79 -11.30 -19.26
C LYS A 259 16.97 -10.34 -18.39
N PHE A 260 17.18 -10.33 -17.07
CA PHE A 260 16.46 -9.39 -16.20
C PHE A 260 16.98 -7.95 -16.33
N TYR A 261 18.28 -7.74 -16.60
CA TYR A 261 18.80 -6.41 -16.97
C TYR A 261 18.15 -5.91 -18.27
N PHE A 262 17.97 -6.77 -19.28
CA PHE A 262 17.23 -6.45 -20.49
C PHE A 262 15.81 -5.97 -20.17
N PHE A 263 15.06 -6.73 -19.37
CA PHE A 263 13.68 -6.37 -19.02
C PHE A 263 13.62 -5.07 -18.21
N ALA A 264 14.53 -4.89 -17.26
CA ALA A 264 14.62 -3.66 -16.46
C ALA A 264 14.87 -2.44 -17.34
N ALA A 265 15.83 -2.51 -18.27
CA ALA A 265 16.12 -1.42 -19.20
C ALA A 265 14.91 -1.10 -20.10
N ALA A 266 14.26 -2.11 -20.67
CA ALA A 266 13.10 -1.93 -21.54
C ALA A 266 11.94 -1.25 -20.80
N MET A 267 11.60 -1.73 -19.60
CA MET A 267 10.55 -1.13 -18.77
C MET A 267 10.91 0.30 -18.33
N ALA A 268 12.15 0.53 -17.93
CA ALA A 268 12.62 1.85 -17.53
C ALA A 268 12.53 2.86 -18.69
N MET A 269 12.83 2.44 -19.93
CA MET A 269 12.66 3.29 -21.13
C MET A 269 11.18 3.61 -21.39
N MET A 270 10.30 2.63 -21.28
CA MET A 270 8.84 2.85 -21.42
C MET A 270 8.32 3.84 -20.37
N ASN A 271 8.81 3.73 -19.13
CA ASN A 271 8.42 4.58 -18.02
C ASN A 271 9.18 5.91 -17.95
N LYS A 272 10.14 6.15 -18.86
CA LYS A 272 11.06 7.31 -18.86
C LYS A 272 11.83 7.47 -17.55
N ASN A 273 12.17 6.35 -16.91
CA ASN A 273 12.86 6.27 -15.64
C ASN A 273 14.38 6.33 -15.86
N ASN A 274 14.92 7.55 -16.01
CA ASN A 274 16.33 7.77 -16.33
C ASN A 274 17.29 7.23 -15.25
N GLU A 275 16.87 7.19 -13.98
CA GLU A 275 17.69 6.66 -12.89
C GLU A 275 17.98 5.17 -13.09
N VAL A 276 16.94 4.37 -13.35
CA VAL A 276 17.10 2.93 -13.59
C VAL A 276 17.84 2.68 -14.91
N ILE A 277 17.57 3.47 -15.96
CA ILE A 277 18.28 3.35 -17.25
C ILE A 277 19.79 3.49 -17.06
N GLU A 278 20.24 4.55 -16.37
CA GLU A 278 21.66 4.81 -16.18
C GLU A 278 22.30 3.78 -15.22
N THR A 279 21.56 3.34 -14.21
CA THR A 279 22.02 2.29 -13.28
C THR A 279 22.24 0.96 -14.02
N VAL A 280 21.26 0.51 -14.80
CA VAL A 280 21.37 -0.73 -15.61
C VAL A 280 22.54 -0.63 -16.59
N LYS A 281 22.70 0.51 -17.29
CA LYS A 281 23.83 0.70 -18.22
C LYS A 281 25.19 0.60 -17.52
N SER A 282 25.32 1.20 -16.34
CA SER A 282 26.55 1.15 -15.55
C SER A 282 26.90 -0.29 -15.18
N ASP A 283 25.93 -1.03 -14.65
CA ASP A 283 26.12 -2.41 -14.21
C ASP A 283 26.39 -3.36 -15.39
N MET A 284 25.66 -3.24 -16.49
CA MET A 284 25.90 -4.04 -17.68
C MET A 284 27.33 -3.85 -18.21
N LYS A 285 27.86 -2.62 -18.16
CA LYS A 285 29.25 -2.33 -18.52
C LYS A 285 30.24 -2.95 -17.52
N LEU A 286 29.96 -2.84 -16.22
CA LEU A 286 30.82 -3.39 -15.16
C LEU A 286 30.93 -4.92 -15.26
N TYR A 287 29.82 -5.60 -15.53
CA TYR A 287 29.74 -7.06 -15.55
C TYR A 287 29.96 -7.68 -16.94
N ASN A 288 30.30 -6.88 -17.95
CA ASN A 288 30.40 -7.30 -19.36
C ASN A 288 29.16 -8.06 -19.85
N VAL A 289 27.98 -7.66 -19.38
CA VAL A 289 26.71 -8.17 -19.91
C VAL A 289 26.68 -7.81 -21.40
N SER A 290 26.46 -8.82 -22.22
CA SER A 290 26.57 -8.72 -23.67
C SER A 290 25.76 -7.55 -24.25
N HIS A 291 26.36 -6.82 -25.20
CA HIS A 291 25.90 -5.50 -25.67
C HIS A 291 24.43 -5.51 -26.12
N PHE A 292 23.64 -4.67 -25.46
CA PHE A 292 22.57 -3.95 -26.12
C PHE A 292 23.18 -2.96 -27.11
N MET A 293 23.18 -3.30 -28.40
CA MET A 293 23.20 -2.28 -29.45
C MET A 293 21.77 -1.88 -29.75
N TYR A 294 21.33 -0.70 -29.27
CA TYR A 294 20.29 0.10 -29.91
C TYR A 294 20.78 1.54 -30.02
#